data_AF-A0A852TGX1-F1
#
_entry.id   AF-A0A852TGX1-F1
#
_cell.length_a   1.000
_cell.length_b   1.000
_cell.length_c   1.000
_cell.angle_alpha   90.00
_cell.angle_beta   90.00
_cell.angle_gamma   90.00
#
_symmetry.space_group_name_H-M   'P 1'
#
loop_
_entity.id
_entity.type
_entity.pdbx_description
1 polymer ?
#
loop_
_entity_poly.entity_id
_entity_poly.type
_entity_poly.pdbx_seq_one_letter_code
_entity_poly.pdbx_strand_id
1 'polypeptide(L)' 'MWIITVYSKGNNISMFEFNSEQEAREAFKNVSGCKILSEVIYFNDQIV' A
#
# COMPACT_ATOMS: atom_id res chain seq x y z
N MET A 1 -5.59 6.93 -1.83
CA MET A 1 -5.35 5.53 -2.26
C MET A 1 -4.40 4.92 -1.25
N TRP A 2 -4.52 3.63 -0.94
CA TRP A 2 -3.68 2.94 0.04
C TRP A 2 -2.92 1.80 -0.62
N ILE A 3 -1.65 1.67 -0.28
CA ILE A 3 -0.75 0.64 -0.83
C ILE A 3 -0.22 -0.22 0.31
N ILE A 4 -0.26 -1.54 0.13
CA ILE A 4 0.56 -2.46 0.91
C ILE A 4 1.72 -2.92 0.03
N THR A 5 2.94 -2.60 0.45
CA THR A 5 4.17 -3.10 -0.19
C THR A 5 4.72 -4.26 0.64
N VAL A 6 4.97 -5.40 0.01
CA VAL A 6 5.49 -6.60 0.65
C VAL A 6 6.85 -6.96 0.05
N TYR A 7 7.85 -7.05 0.92
CA TYR A 7 9.19 -7.50 0.60
C TYR A 7 9.32 -8.99 0.92
N SER A 8 9.82 -9.75 -0.05
CA SER A 8 10.09 -11.18 0.11
C SER A 8 11.54 -11.51 -0.23
N LYS A 9 11.98 -12.69 0.21
CA LYS A 9 13.33 -13.18 -0.06
C LYS A 9 13.54 -13.28 -1.58
N GLY A 10 14.73 -12.89 -2.04
CA GLY A 10 15.08 -12.90 -3.47
C GLY A 10 14.81 -11.58 -4.21
N ASN A 11 14.76 -10.44 -3.51
CA ASN A 11 14.51 -9.11 -4.07
C ASN A 11 13.15 -8.94 -4.77
N ASN A 12 12.17 -9.78 -4.42
CA ASN A 12 10.83 -9.69 -4.97
C ASN A 12 9.98 -8.73 -4.14
N ILE A 13 9.40 -7.74 -4.82
CA ILE A 13 8.50 -6.74 -4.26
C ILE A 13 7.12 -6.93 -4.89
N SER A 14 6.10 -7.02 -4.05
CA SER A 14 4.69 -7.02 -4.47
C SER A 14 3.97 -5.82 -3.89
N MET A 15 3.09 -5.19 -4.67
CA MET A 15 2.27 -4.06 -4.24
C MET A 15 0.79 -4.39 -4.41
N PHE A 16 -0.02 -4.01 -3.43
CA PHE A 16 -1.47 -4.20 -3.44
C PHE A 16 -2.14 -2.85 -3.22
N GLU A 17 -3.06 -2.50 -4.12
CA GLU A 17 -3.79 -1.24 -4.14
C GLU A 17 -5.18 -1.36 -3.52
N PHE A 18 -5.55 -0.36 -2.73
CA PHE A 18 -6.84 -0.27 -2.04
C PHE A 18 -7.41 1.15 -2.13
N ASN A 19 -8.74 1.24 -2.19
CA ASN A 19 -9.43 2.52 -2.31
C ASN A 19 -9.62 3.21 -0.94
N SER A 20 -9.78 2.43 0.12
CA SER A 20 -9.99 2.94 1.48
C SER A 20 -8.90 2.48 2.47
N GLU A 21 -8.71 3.26 3.53
CA GLU A 21 -7.82 2.90 4.63
C GLU A 21 -8.27 1.62 5.33
N GLN A 22 -9.58 1.48 5.53
CA GLN A 22 -10.17 0.34 6.22
C GLN A 22 -9.86 -0.97 5.51
N GLU A 23 -10.14 -1.07 4.21
CA GLU A 23 -9.83 -2.26 3.40
C GLU A 23 -8.35 -2.61 3.46
N ALA A 24 -7.48 -1.60 3.34
CA ALA A 24 -6.04 -1.81 3.41
C ALA A 24 -5.60 -2.32 4.79
N ARG A 25 -6.16 -1.79 5.89
CA ARG A 25 -5.85 -2.24 7.25
C ARG A 25 -6.38 -3.65 7.54
N GLU A 26 -7.53 -4.01 7.02
CA GLU A 26 -8.08 -5.36 7.12
C GLU A 26 -7.20 -6.37 6.37
N ALA A 27 -6.79 -6.05 5.14
CA ALA A 27 -5.86 -6.86 4.37
C ALA A 27 -4.48 -6.96 5.04
N PHE A 28 -3.97 -5.84 5.58
CA PHE A 28 -2.65 -5.77 6.22
C PHE A 28 -2.50 -6.75 7.39
N LYS A 29 -3.58 -7.02 8.14
CA LYS A 29 -3.55 -8.02 9.23
C LYS A 29 -3.26 -9.43 8.73
N ASN A 30 -3.72 -9.76 7.52
CA ASN A 30 -3.67 -11.10 6.94
C ASN A 30 -2.43 -11.34 6.07
N VAL A 31 -1.79 -10.28 5.58
CA VAL A 31 -0.56 -10.36 4.77
C VAL A 31 0.60 -10.82 5.66
N SER A 32 1.38 -11.80 5.22
CA SER A 32 2.56 -12.29 5.96
C SER A 32 3.85 -11.68 5.40
N GLY A 33 4.92 -11.63 6.22
CA GLY A 33 6.24 -11.17 5.79
C GLY A 33 6.54 -9.70 6.13
N CYS A 34 7.61 -9.17 5.54
CA CYS A 34 8.04 -7.78 5.73
C CYS A 34 7.18 -6.86 4.88
N LYS A 35 6.28 -6.11 5.51
CA LYS A 35 5.24 -5.33 4.83
C LYS A 35 5.17 -3.90 5.36
N ILE A 36 4.84 -2.97 4.48
CA ILE A 36 4.63 -1.55 4.78
C ILE A 36 3.25 -1.15 4.26
N LEU A 37 2.50 -0.43 5.07
CA LEU A 37 1.26 0.23 4.67
C LEU A 37 1.55 1.72 4.44
N SER A 38 1.16 2.25 3.29
CA SER A 38 1.38 3.65 2.94
C SER A 38 0.13 4.26 2.31
N GLU A 39 -0.12 5.51 2.65
CA GLU A 39 -1.12 6.33 1.98
C GLU A 39 -0.46 7.02 0.77
N VAL A 40 -1.14 6.94 -0.38
CA VAL A 40 -0.78 7.69 -1.59
C VAL A 40 -1.69 8.90 -1.67
N ILE A 41 -1.07 10.06 -1.43
CA ILE A 41 -1.70 11.38 -1.52
C ILE A 41 -1.31 11.96 -2.88
N TYR A 42 -2.28 12.05 -3.79
CA TYR A 42 -2.08 12.70 -5.09
C TYR A 42 -2.29 14.20 -4.91
N PHE A 43 -1.20 14.93 -4.72
CA PHE A 43 -1.24 16.39 -4.76
C PHE A 43 -1.29 16.83 -6.22
N ASN A 44 -2.47 17.15 -6.72
CA ASN A 44 -2.61 17.81 -8.01
C ASN A 44 -2.55 19.31 -7.75
N ASP A 45 -1.39 19.92 -8.00
CA ASP A 45 -1.29 21.38 -8.05
C ASP A 45 -2.17 21.82 -9.20
N GLN A 46 -3.39 22.23 -8.90
CA GLN A 46 -4.25 22.86 -9.88
C GLN A 46 -3.61 24.22 -10.17
N ILE A 47 -2.67 24.23 -11.11
CA ILE A 47 -2.23 25.45 -11.77
C ILE A 47 -3.44 25.90 -12.60
N VAL A 48 -4.31 26.70 -11.97
CA VAL A 48 -5.38 27.46 -12.61
C VAL A 48 -4.91 28.88 -12.80
#